data_AF-A0A7W1M040-F1
#
_entry.id   AF-A0A7W1M040-F1
#
_cell.length_a   1.000
_cell.length_b   1.000
_cell.length_c   1.000
_cell.angle_alpha   90.00
_cell.angle_beta   90.00
_cell.angle_gamma   90.00
#
_symmetry.space_group_name_H-M   'P 1'
#
loop_
_entity.id
_entity.type
_entity.pdbx_description
1 polymer ?
#
loop_
_entity_poly.entity_id
_entity_poly.type
_entity_poly.pdbx_seq_one_letter_code
_entity_poly.pdbx_strand_id
1 'polypeptide(L)'
;MQFVNSVGGDYRLAPSSAYKLAATDGKDLGCDFGALYAALPAGEPNPAPSASPTPTPSPSPSPSPSPSPSPSPSPSPLVSPQLLSNALNRATTLAAATSASVAQISPLLTEIEQCYSAFLNEADRFGPSSGEIERGLRASLYFARAAMALAEKQSNAGVQNRLQTVAYRLEQSKNLMTPNTTATASIQTAHASGLNPTLIIGNVDTRSGASFAPVLAPASIGVILGDPAQSPLAVQTSRAEPSANGTLPYMLAGVSVTFGGQAAPLLSVSASRITFLVPSAYVTAGQTDSGQAEVIVTLQEGYVSRGTASVMKVAPALFTVDGTGAGAALALNATSLTPGTFNVTTEQNLSTDKRTRLIVYTTGLSSGAANSQTTNDVSTKGGVIANFRESVAVEARTRDGRVYQLPVEFAGAMGSVAGLEQLNIILIPELSGAGTVDLTVIAGGQRSNSATISVR
;
A
#
# COMPACT_ATOMS: atom_id res chain seq x y z
N MET A 1 39.04 -20.74 21.79
CA MET A 1 38.09 -21.88 21.69
C MET A 1 38.92 -23.11 21.40
N GLN A 2 38.91 -24.12 22.28
CA GLN A 2 39.69 -25.35 22.11
C GLN A 2 38.75 -26.50 21.74
N PHE A 3 39.10 -27.24 20.70
CA PHE A 3 38.35 -28.40 20.24
C PHE A 3 39.10 -29.69 20.58
N VAL A 4 38.38 -30.80 20.65
CA VAL A 4 38.95 -32.12 20.96
C VAL A 4 39.98 -32.54 19.90
N ASN A 5 39.68 -32.35 18.60
CA ASN A 5 40.64 -32.54 17.52
C ASN A 5 40.18 -31.80 16.25
N SER A 6 40.47 -30.50 16.15
CA SER A 6 40.06 -29.68 15.00
C SER A 6 40.73 -30.07 13.68
N VAL A 7 41.87 -30.77 13.72
CA VAL A 7 42.61 -31.21 12.52
C VAL A 7 42.02 -32.52 11.98
N GLY A 8 41.53 -33.39 12.86
CA GLY A 8 40.80 -34.62 12.52
C GLY A 8 39.30 -34.44 12.33
N GLY A 9 38.79 -33.20 12.31
CA GLY A 9 37.37 -32.90 12.12
C GLY A 9 36.47 -33.06 13.35
N ASP A 10 37.04 -33.33 14.54
CA ASP A 10 36.28 -33.38 15.79
C ASP A 10 36.23 -31.99 16.45
N TYR A 11 35.19 -31.26 16.12
CA TYR A 11 34.92 -29.90 16.59
C TYR A 11 34.14 -29.84 17.92
N ARG A 12 34.06 -30.94 18.67
CA ARG A 12 33.54 -30.90 20.06
C ARG A 12 34.43 -30.00 20.91
N LEU A 13 33.84 -29.20 21.81
CA LEU A 13 34.62 -28.39 22.74
C LEU A 13 35.35 -29.28 23.74
N ALA A 14 36.66 -29.09 23.82
CA ALA A 14 37.50 -29.79 24.80
C ALA A 14 37.10 -29.39 26.23
N PRO A 15 37.31 -30.25 27.25
CA PRO A 15 36.99 -29.93 28.64
C PRO A 15 37.72 -28.68 29.17
N SER A 16 38.88 -28.35 28.59
CA SER A 16 39.66 -27.15 28.90
C SER A 16 39.16 -25.88 28.20
N SER A 17 38.14 -25.97 27.34
CA SER A 17 37.61 -24.83 26.61
C SER A 17 36.74 -23.97 27.52
N ALA A 18 36.99 -22.65 27.53
CA ALA A 18 36.18 -21.68 28.27
C ALA A 18 34.68 -21.64 27.87
N TYR A 19 34.33 -22.29 26.75
CA TYR A 19 32.96 -22.36 26.21
C TYR A 19 32.25 -23.69 26.50
N LYS A 20 32.92 -24.60 27.23
CA LYS A 20 32.34 -25.89 27.66
C LYS A 20 31.26 -25.61 28.71
N LEU A 21 30.05 -26.15 28.51
CA LEU A 21 28.87 -25.97 29.38
C LEU A 21 28.51 -24.51 29.69
N ALA A 22 28.92 -23.57 28.82
CA ALA A 22 28.80 -22.14 29.07
C ALA A 22 27.49 -21.52 28.54
N ALA A 23 26.61 -22.33 27.94
CA ALA A 23 25.27 -21.87 27.55
C ALA A 23 24.34 -21.78 28.77
N THR A 24 23.29 -20.97 28.69
CA THR A 24 22.33 -20.74 29.78
C THR A 24 21.54 -21.99 30.17
N ASP A 25 21.48 -22.99 29.30
CA ASP A 25 20.87 -24.29 29.55
C ASP A 25 21.87 -25.35 30.08
N GLY A 26 23.10 -24.93 30.42
CA GLY A 26 24.16 -25.79 30.92
C GLY A 26 24.81 -26.66 29.85
N LYS A 27 24.52 -26.45 28.56
CA LYS A 27 25.19 -27.15 27.46
C LYS A 27 26.35 -26.35 26.88
N ASP A 28 27.10 -26.99 25.99
CA ASP A 28 28.17 -26.36 25.23
C ASP A 28 27.60 -25.25 24.33
N LEU A 29 28.27 -24.10 24.27
CA LEU A 29 27.91 -23.02 23.35
C LEU A 29 28.17 -23.49 21.90
N GLY A 30 27.09 -23.59 21.10
CA GLY A 30 27.15 -23.98 19.69
C GLY A 30 26.30 -25.21 19.38
N CYS A 31 26.72 -26.03 18.41
CA CYS A 31 26.04 -27.26 18.04
C CYS A 31 26.28 -28.35 19.09
N ASP A 32 25.21 -29.05 19.51
CA ASP A 32 25.32 -30.27 20.30
C ASP A 32 25.78 -31.43 19.39
N PHE A 33 27.11 -31.55 19.28
CA PHE A 33 27.72 -32.61 18.49
C PHE A 33 27.38 -34.01 19.02
N GLY A 34 27.00 -34.17 20.29
CA GLY A 34 26.52 -35.46 20.83
C GLY A 34 25.19 -35.86 20.19
N ALA A 35 24.24 -34.92 20.11
CA ALA A 35 22.97 -35.10 19.41
C ALA A 35 23.17 -35.29 17.90
N LEU A 36 24.11 -34.56 17.28
CA LEU A 36 24.43 -34.71 15.87
C LEU A 36 25.01 -36.09 15.54
N TYR A 37 25.95 -36.60 16.34
CA TYR A 37 26.50 -37.95 16.16
C TYR A 37 25.47 -39.05 16.42
N ALA A 38 24.53 -38.84 17.36
CA ALA A 38 23.44 -39.77 17.59
C ALA A 38 22.42 -39.81 16.42
N ALA A 39 22.31 -38.73 15.64
CA ALA A 39 21.43 -38.64 14.48
C ALA A 39 22.05 -39.19 13.18
N LEU A 40 23.36 -39.47 13.17
CA LEU A 40 24.02 -40.11 12.03
C LEU A 40 23.80 -41.64 12.12
N PRO A 41 23.36 -42.32 11.05
CA PRO A 41 23.11 -43.76 11.09
C PRO A 41 24.39 -44.53 11.42
N ALA A 42 24.40 -45.21 12.57
CA ALA A 42 25.53 -45.99 13.04
C ALA A 42 25.74 -47.22 12.14
N GLY A 43 26.97 -47.39 11.66
CA GLY A 43 27.39 -48.61 10.96
C GLY A 43 27.18 -49.86 11.84
N GLU A 44 26.73 -50.93 11.20
CA GLU A 44 26.40 -52.23 11.80
C GLU A 44 27.55 -52.85 12.64
N PRO A 45 27.23 -53.72 13.62
CA PRO A 45 28.18 -54.16 14.62
C PRO A 45 29.20 -55.19 14.10
N ASN A 46 30.44 -55.01 14.57
CA ASN A 46 31.60 -55.89 14.40
C ASN A 46 31.49 -57.17 15.28
N PRO A 47 31.72 -58.39 14.76
CA PRO A 47 31.83 -59.61 15.58
C PRO A 47 33.23 -59.78 16.22
N ALA A 48 33.27 -60.45 17.38
CA ALA A 48 34.41 -60.72 18.24
C ALA A 48 35.35 -61.87 17.73
N PRO A 49 36.58 -62.05 18.28
CA PRO A 49 37.73 -62.55 17.50
C PRO A 49 38.18 -64.02 17.70
N SER A 50 38.82 -64.51 16.63
CA SER A 50 40.04 -65.36 16.51
C SER A 50 40.04 -66.87 16.78
N ALA A 51 40.40 -67.64 15.74
CA ALA A 51 41.46 -68.64 15.77
C ALA A 51 42.21 -68.69 14.41
N SER A 52 43.51 -68.97 14.45
CA SER A 52 44.50 -69.05 13.35
C SER A 52 45.10 -70.48 13.34
N PRO A 53 45.83 -71.04 12.33
CA PRO A 53 46.22 -70.58 10.97
C PRO A 53 46.06 -71.62 9.81
N THR A 54 46.42 -71.18 8.57
CA THR A 54 47.00 -71.91 7.39
C THR A 54 46.12 -72.83 6.50
N PRO A 55 46.46 -73.07 5.19
CA PRO A 55 47.22 -72.30 4.18
C PRO A 55 46.44 -72.00 2.87
N THR A 56 47.04 -71.17 2.01
CA THR A 56 46.62 -70.70 0.67
C THR A 56 46.31 -71.83 -0.34
N PRO A 57 45.32 -71.66 -1.24
CA PRO A 57 45.67 -71.57 -2.68
C PRO A 57 44.75 -70.66 -3.56
N SER A 58 45.39 -70.17 -4.63
CA SER A 58 44.90 -69.85 -5.99
C SER A 58 44.00 -68.62 -6.25
N PRO A 59 44.29 -67.81 -7.30
CA PRO A 59 43.57 -66.56 -7.59
C PRO A 59 42.19 -66.83 -8.20
N SER A 60 41.18 -66.08 -7.72
CA SER A 60 39.81 -66.05 -8.25
C SER A 60 39.48 -64.62 -8.71
N PRO A 61 38.64 -64.42 -9.74
CA PRO A 61 38.75 -63.31 -10.69
C PRO A 61 38.21 -61.98 -10.16
N SER A 62 38.67 -60.93 -10.83
CA SER A 62 38.36 -59.50 -10.67
C SER A 62 36.90 -59.20 -10.28
N PRO A 63 36.66 -58.30 -9.30
CA PRO A 63 35.30 -57.83 -8.99
C PRO A 63 34.68 -57.15 -10.22
N SER A 64 33.43 -57.53 -10.48
CA SER A 64 32.54 -56.89 -11.45
C SER A 64 32.35 -55.41 -11.10
N PRO A 65 32.34 -54.48 -12.08
CA PRO A 65 32.11 -53.06 -11.82
C PRO A 65 30.76 -52.86 -11.14
N SER A 66 30.77 -52.10 -10.04
CA SER A 66 29.57 -51.57 -9.40
C SER A 66 28.75 -50.77 -10.41
N PRO A 67 27.41 -50.92 -10.47
CA PRO A 67 26.58 -50.13 -11.38
C PRO A 67 26.81 -48.65 -11.10
N SER A 68 27.10 -47.92 -12.18
CA SER A 68 27.21 -46.46 -12.17
C SER A 68 25.94 -45.86 -11.53
N PRO A 69 26.06 -44.81 -10.68
CA PRO A 69 24.89 -44.12 -10.17
C PRO A 69 24.00 -43.71 -11.35
N SER A 70 22.70 -44.03 -11.22
CA SER A 70 21.68 -43.61 -12.18
C SER A 70 21.82 -42.11 -12.40
N PRO A 71 21.82 -41.61 -13.66
CA PRO A 71 21.94 -40.19 -13.92
C PRO A 71 20.85 -39.45 -13.13
N SER A 72 21.28 -38.49 -12.31
CA SER A 72 20.37 -37.55 -11.66
C SER A 72 19.44 -36.98 -12.73
N PRO A 73 18.12 -36.87 -12.48
CA PRO A 73 17.19 -36.31 -13.46
C PRO A 73 17.71 -34.96 -13.93
N SER A 74 17.79 -34.78 -15.25
CA SER A 74 18.19 -33.52 -15.85
C SER A 74 17.28 -32.40 -15.33
N PRO A 75 17.82 -31.28 -14.85
CA PRO A 75 17.00 -30.20 -14.32
C PRO A 75 16.03 -29.70 -15.40
N SER A 76 14.75 -29.59 -15.06
CA SER A 76 13.73 -29.05 -15.96
C SER A 76 14.15 -27.67 -16.49
N PRO A 77 13.82 -27.33 -17.76
CA PRO A 77 14.15 -26.03 -18.33
C PRO A 77 13.47 -24.90 -17.54
N LEU A 78 14.15 -23.75 -17.38
CA LEU A 78 13.53 -22.56 -16.81
C LEU A 78 12.55 -21.95 -17.81
N VAL A 79 11.35 -21.61 -17.35
CA VAL A 79 10.29 -20.99 -18.14
C VAL A 79 10.27 -19.48 -17.95
N SER A 80 10.65 -18.98 -16.77
CA SER A 80 10.60 -17.54 -16.47
C SER A 80 11.42 -16.65 -17.42
N PRO A 81 12.63 -17.03 -17.92
CA PRO A 81 13.39 -16.19 -18.86
C PRO A 81 12.70 -16.03 -20.23
N GLN A 82 11.98 -17.06 -20.68
CA GLN A 82 11.22 -17.01 -21.92
C GLN A 82 9.99 -16.11 -21.77
N LEU A 83 9.22 -16.26 -20.69
CA LEU A 83 8.08 -15.40 -20.39
C LEU A 83 8.49 -13.94 -20.23
N LEU A 84 9.63 -13.69 -19.56
CA LEU A 84 10.20 -12.36 -19.42
C LEU A 84 10.56 -11.74 -20.77
N SER A 85 11.11 -12.54 -21.70
CA SER A 85 11.45 -12.05 -23.04
C SER A 85 10.20 -11.64 -23.85
N ASN A 86 9.09 -12.38 -23.70
CA ASN A 86 7.82 -12.01 -24.32
C ASN A 86 7.28 -10.67 -23.76
N ALA A 87 7.23 -10.56 -22.42
CA ALA A 87 6.78 -9.35 -21.74
C ALA A 87 7.67 -8.14 -22.09
N LEU A 88 8.99 -8.32 -22.12
CA LEU A 88 9.94 -7.27 -22.50
C LEU A 88 9.72 -6.80 -23.94
N ASN A 89 9.55 -7.71 -24.91
CA ASN A 89 9.28 -7.33 -26.29
C ASN A 89 8.04 -6.44 -26.42
N ARG A 90 6.94 -6.83 -25.74
CA ARG A 90 5.71 -6.02 -25.70
C ARG A 90 5.93 -4.68 -25.01
N ALA A 91 6.60 -4.67 -23.86
CA ALA A 91 6.92 -3.44 -23.13
C ALA A 91 7.74 -2.47 -23.99
N THR A 92 8.73 -2.95 -24.72
CA THR A 92 9.55 -2.15 -25.64
C THR A 92 8.73 -1.57 -26.79
N THR A 93 7.83 -2.35 -27.41
CA THR A 93 6.92 -1.83 -28.43
C THR A 93 6.02 -0.72 -27.88
N LEU A 94 5.45 -0.92 -26.70
CA LEU A 94 4.58 0.06 -26.06
C LEU A 94 5.34 1.31 -25.63
N ALA A 95 6.55 1.16 -25.09
CA ALA A 95 7.42 2.26 -24.66
C ALA A 95 7.89 3.17 -25.79
N ALA A 96 7.94 2.65 -27.02
CA ALA A 96 8.27 3.40 -28.24
C ALA A 96 7.06 4.08 -28.88
N ALA A 97 5.83 3.77 -28.43
CA ALA A 97 4.61 4.36 -28.98
C ALA A 97 4.36 5.76 -28.42
N THR A 98 3.72 6.63 -29.22
CA THR A 98 3.32 7.97 -28.77
C THR A 98 2.19 7.92 -27.74
N SER A 99 1.32 6.91 -27.83
CA SER A 99 0.18 6.68 -26.95
C SER A 99 -0.08 5.18 -26.82
N ALA A 100 -0.68 4.77 -25.70
CA ALA A 100 -1.01 3.38 -25.42
C ALA A 100 -2.37 3.32 -24.73
N SER A 101 -3.28 2.53 -25.29
CA SER A 101 -4.61 2.30 -24.75
C SER A 101 -4.64 1.15 -23.74
N VAL A 102 -5.69 1.10 -22.92
CA VAL A 102 -5.93 0.01 -21.96
C VAL A 102 -5.90 -1.37 -22.63
N ALA A 103 -6.51 -1.50 -23.82
CA ALA A 103 -6.52 -2.73 -24.59
C ALA A 103 -5.12 -3.20 -25.04
N GLN A 104 -4.19 -2.26 -25.23
CA GLN A 104 -2.80 -2.57 -25.59
C GLN A 104 -1.95 -2.88 -24.35
N ILE A 105 -2.24 -2.26 -23.19
CA ILE A 105 -1.50 -2.45 -21.93
C ILE A 105 -1.94 -3.72 -21.19
N SER A 106 -3.22 -4.11 -21.26
CA SER A 106 -3.76 -5.27 -20.53
C SER A 106 -3.03 -6.60 -20.81
N PRO A 107 -2.66 -6.94 -22.07
CA PRO A 107 -1.84 -8.13 -22.34
C PRO A 107 -0.45 -8.08 -21.70
N LEU A 108 0.18 -6.90 -21.63
CA LEU A 108 1.48 -6.74 -20.97
C LEU A 108 1.37 -7.07 -19.47
N LEU A 109 0.30 -6.62 -18.80
CA LEU A 109 0.07 -6.93 -17.40
C LEU A 109 -0.01 -8.44 -17.16
N THR A 110 -0.78 -9.13 -18.01
CA THR A 110 -0.94 -10.59 -17.94
C THR A 110 0.39 -11.32 -18.16
N GLU A 111 1.17 -10.89 -19.14
CA GLU A 111 2.49 -11.47 -19.45
C GLU A 111 3.48 -11.27 -18.26
N ILE A 112 3.49 -10.10 -17.62
CA ILE A 112 4.30 -9.84 -16.42
C ILE A 112 3.84 -10.71 -15.24
N GLU A 113 2.53 -10.86 -15.03
CA GLU A 113 1.97 -11.68 -13.94
C GLU A 113 2.30 -13.17 -14.10
N GLN A 114 2.21 -13.69 -15.33
CA GLN A 114 2.63 -15.04 -15.66
C GLN A 114 4.13 -15.24 -15.45
N CYS A 115 4.95 -14.29 -15.90
CA CYS A 115 6.39 -14.31 -15.68
C CYS A 115 6.75 -14.30 -14.19
N TYR A 116 6.10 -13.43 -13.41
CA TYR A 116 6.34 -13.31 -11.97
C TYR A 116 5.95 -14.60 -11.25
N SER A 117 4.80 -15.19 -11.59
CA SER A 117 4.34 -16.45 -11.01
C SER A 117 5.29 -17.61 -11.35
N ALA A 118 5.79 -17.69 -12.59
CA ALA A 118 6.79 -18.68 -12.97
C ALA A 118 8.11 -18.47 -12.23
N PHE A 119 8.57 -17.22 -12.13
CA PHE A 119 9.79 -16.87 -11.41
C PHE A 119 9.72 -17.28 -9.93
N LEU A 120 8.59 -17.08 -9.25
CA LEU A 120 8.45 -17.48 -7.83
C LEU A 120 8.68 -18.99 -7.62
N ASN A 121 8.35 -19.82 -8.60
CA ASN A 121 8.62 -21.27 -8.56
C ASN A 121 10.07 -21.63 -8.93
N GLU A 122 10.81 -20.71 -9.53
CA GLU A 122 12.17 -20.89 -10.05
C GLU A 122 13.22 -20.09 -9.26
N ALA A 123 12.80 -19.28 -8.26
CA ALA A 123 13.61 -18.26 -7.60
C ALA A 123 14.93 -18.81 -7.03
N ASP A 124 14.89 -20.00 -6.43
CA ASP A 124 16.06 -20.68 -5.84
C ASP A 124 17.17 -20.98 -6.88
N ARG A 125 16.81 -21.08 -8.17
CA ARG A 125 17.74 -21.36 -9.26
C ARG A 125 18.55 -20.13 -9.70
N PHE A 126 18.17 -18.94 -9.24
CA PHE A 126 18.84 -17.68 -9.58
C PHE A 126 19.81 -17.20 -8.50
N GLY A 127 19.98 -17.95 -7.41
CA GLY A 127 20.95 -17.67 -6.35
C GLY A 127 20.83 -16.24 -5.79
N PRO A 128 21.94 -15.48 -5.68
CA PRO A 128 21.94 -14.15 -5.04
C PRO A 128 21.14 -13.08 -5.82
N SER A 129 20.93 -13.27 -7.12
CA SER A 129 20.19 -12.30 -7.96
C SER A 129 18.68 -12.41 -7.83
N SER A 130 18.17 -13.48 -7.20
CA SER A 130 16.73 -13.74 -7.02
C SER A 130 15.97 -12.54 -6.42
N GLY A 131 16.48 -11.94 -5.34
CA GLY A 131 15.83 -10.79 -4.70
C GLY A 131 15.84 -9.51 -5.53
N GLU A 132 16.78 -9.34 -6.46
CA GLU A 132 16.79 -8.21 -7.41
C GLU A 132 15.81 -8.44 -8.55
N ILE A 133 15.78 -9.65 -9.09
CA ILE A 133 14.82 -10.07 -10.12
C ILE A 133 13.39 -9.93 -9.59
N GLU A 134 13.10 -10.42 -8.38
CA GLU A 134 11.77 -10.32 -7.79
C GLU A 134 11.31 -8.86 -7.68
N ARG A 135 12.18 -7.99 -7.13
CA ARG A 135 11.90 -6.56 -7.02
C ARG A 135 11.67 -5.92 -8.39
N GLY A 136 12.50 -6.24 -9.38
CA GLY A 136 12.37 -5.76 -10.75
C GLY A 136 11.03 -6.12 -11.38
N LEU A 137 10.65 -7.40 -11.35
CA LEU A 137 9.37 -7.88 -11.86
C LEU A 137 8.17 -7.25 -11.14
N ARG A 138 8.26 -7.13 -9.81
CA ARG A 138 7.20 -6.54 -8.99
C ARG A 138 7.02 -5.04 -9.25
N ALA A 139 8.11 -4.28 -9.39
CA ALA A 139 8.02 -2.88 -9.77
C ALA A 139 7.49 -2.70 -11.20
N SER A 140 7.92 -3.54 -12.15
CA SER A 140 7.36 -3.57 -13.51
C SER A 140 5.85 -3.77 -13.48
N LEU A 141 5.35 -4.67 -12.64
CA LEU A 141 3.91 -4.86 -12.45
C LEU A 141 3.22 -3.59 -11.94
N TYR A 142 3.79 -2.91 -10.95
CA TYR A 142 3.22 -1.68 -10.39
C TYR A 142 3.22 -0.51 -11.38
N PHE A 143 4.31 -0.33 -12.14
CA PHE A 143 4.36 0.68 -13.20
C PHE A 143 3.39 0.37 -14.34
N ALA A 144 3.22 -0.91 -14.72
CA ALA A 144 2.24 -1.33 -15.73
C ALA A 144 0.80 -1.08 -15.26
N ARG A 145 0.48 -1.40 -13.99
CA ARG A 145 -0.84 -1.08 -13.38
C ARG A 145 -1.11 0.42 -13.35
N ALA A 146 -0.11 1.22 -12.96
CA ALA A 146 -0.23 2.67 -12.97
C ALA A 146 -0.43 3.23 -14.39
N ALA A 147 0.31 2.70 -15.38
CA ALA A 147 0.14 3.08 -16.78
C ALA A 147 -1.28 2.75 -17.29
N MET A 148 -1.80 1.57 -16.99
CA MET A 148 -3.15 1.15 -17.35
C MET A 148 -4.22 2.03 -16.70
N ALA A 149 -4.12 2.26 -15.39
CA ALA A 149 -5.04 3.10 -14.62
C ALA A 149 -5.07 4.55 -15.13
N LEU A 150 -3.92 5.10 -15.52
CA LEU A 150 -3.84 6.42 -16.14
C LEU A 150 -4.44 6.42 -17.56
N ALA A 151 -4.18 5.39 -18.36
CA ALA A 151 -4.71 5.26 -19.72
C ALA A 151 -6.24 5.17 -19.75
N GLU A 152 -6.90 4.67 -18.70
CA GLU A 152 -8.35 4.72 -18.53
C GLU A 152 -8.90 6.15 -18.42
N LYS A 153 -8.11 7.08 -17.89
CA LYS A 153 -8.52 8.49 -17.73
C LYS A 153 -8.09 9.32 -18.93
N GLN A 154 -6.82 9.23 -19.28
CA GLN A 154 -6.24 9.90 -20.44
C GLN A 154 -4.88 9.29 -20.78
N SER A 155 -4.71 8.81 -22.01
CA SER A 155 -3.38 8.45 -22.51
C SER A 155 -2.55 9.71 -22.75
N ASN A 156 -1.44 9.87 -22.03
CA ASN A 156 -0.52 11.01 -22.13
C ASN A 156 0.94 10.58 -21.90
N ALA A 157 1.88 11.54 -21.88
CA ALA A 157 3.30 11.27 -21.64
C ALA A 157 3.56 10.53 -20.30
N GLY A 158 2.72 10.72 -19.29
CA GLY A 158 2.81 10.01 -18.02
C GLY A 158 2.57 8.50 -18.12
N VAL A 159 1.73 8.06 -19.07
CA VAL A 159 1.56 6.64 -19.41
C VAL A 159 2.83 6.11 -20.07
N GLN A 160 3.39 6.86 -21.03
CA GLN A 160 4.60 6.44 -21.75
C GLN A 160 5.84 6.36 -20.86
N ASN A 161 6.06 7.34 -19.99
CA ASN A 161 7.17 7.33 -19.02
C ASN A 161 7.12 6.08 -18.12
N ARG A 162 5.92 5.63 -17.74
CA ARG A 162 5.74 4.40 -16.95
C ARG A 162 6.02 3.14 -17.77
N LEU A 163 5.56 3.08 -19.02
CA LEU A 163 5.85 1.96 -19.92
C LEU A 163 7.36 1.84 -20.24
N GLN A 164 8.04 2.97 -20.42
CA GLN A 164 9.50 3.02 -20.54
C GLN A 164 10.20 2.52 -19.28
N THR A 165 9.68 2.88 -18.10
CA THR A 165 10.17 2.34 -16.82
C THR A 165 9.95 0.83 -16.72
N VAL A 166 8.79 0.31 -17.15
CA VAL A 166 8.53 -1.15 -17.20
C VAL A 166 9.55 -1.84 -18.09
N ALA A 167 9.75 -1.37 -19.31
CA ALA A 167 10.66 -1.99 -20.26
C ALA A 167 12.10 -2.01 -19.71
N TYR A 168 12.57 -0.90 -19.13
CA TYR A 168 13.87 -0.81 -18.47
C TYR A 168 14.01 -1.83 -17.31
N ARG A 169 13.02 -1.95 -16.42
CA ARG A 169 13.09 -2.87 -15.27
C ARG A 169 13.00 -4.35 -15.68
N LEU A 170 12.21 -4.68 -16.70
CA LEU A 170 12.18 -6.03 -17.28
C LEU A 170 13.52 -6.38 -17.94
N GLU A 171 14.16 -5.44 -18.60
CA GLU A 171 15.49 -5.62 -19.19
C GLU A 171 16.56 -5.92 -18.11
N GLN A 172 16.58 -5.13 -17.02
CA GLN A 172 17.48 -5.40 -15.89
C GLN A 172 17.24 -6.80 -15.30
N SER A 173 15.98 -7.17 -15.11
CA SER A 173 15.60 -8.51 -14.61
C SER A 173 16.06 -9.61 -15.55
N LYS A 174 16.00 -9.39 -16.88
CA LYS A 174 16.43 -10.36 -17.89
C LYS A 174 17.94 -10.56 -17.86
N ASN A 175 18.70 -9.47 -17.76
CA ASN A 175 20.17 -9.55 -17.68
C ASN A 175 20.63 -10.35 -16.44
N LEU A 176 19.91 -10.23 -15.33
CA LEU A 176 20.15 -11.03 -14.13
C LEU A 176 19.76 -12.51 -14.31
N MET A 177 18.70 -12.81 -15.08
CA MET A 177 18.29 -14.18 -15.39
C MET A 177 19.22 -14.89 -16.40
N THR A 178 19.86 -14.15 -17.31
CA THR A 178 20.73 -14.71 -18.37
C THR A 178 22.08 -13.98 -18.45
N PRO A 179 23.00 -14.18 -17.49
CA PRO A 179 24.25 -13.41 -17.39
C PRO A 179 25.23 -13.60 -18.57
N ASN A 180 25.12 -14.72 -19.30
CA ASN A 180 26.10 -15.13 -20.33
C ASN A 180 25.68 -14.87 -21.77
N THR A 181 24.51 -14.25 -22.00
CA THR A 181 24.09 -13.83 -23.34
C THR A 181 24.47 -12.37 -23.55
N THR A 182 25.13 -12.05 -24.68
CA THR A 182 25.51 -10.70 -25.07
C THR A 182 24.33 -9.74 -24.87
N ALA A 183 24.46 -8.85 -23.88
CA ALA A 183 23.43 -7.86 -23.54
C ALA A 183 22.98 -7.14 -24.81
N THR A 184 21.75 -7.39 -25.24
CA THR A 184 21.21 -6.86 -26.49
C THR A 184 20.34 -5.65 -26.18
N ALA A 185 20.84 -4.47 -26.60
CA ALA A 185 20.21 -3.15 -26.61
C ALA A 185 19.52 -2.70 -25.31
N SER A 186 20.32 -2.01 -24.48
CA SER A 186 19.85 -1.04 -23.48
C SER A 186 18.70 -0.23 -24.04
N ILE A 187 17.53 -0.27 -23.40
CA ILE A 187 16.48 0.73 -23.66
C ILE A 187 17.00 2.06 -23.12
N GLN A 188 17.87 2.72 -23.89
CA GLN A 188 18.32 4.09 -23.67
C GLN A 188 17.28 5.04 -24.26
N THR A 189 16.09 5.03 -23.65
CA THR A 189 15.24 6.22 -23.76
C THR A 189 15.84 7.29 -22.86
N ALA A 190 15.72 8.57 -23.23
CA ALA A 190 16.18 9.67 -22.37
C ALA A 190 15.59 9.58 -20.94
N HIS A 191 14.36 9.05 -20.84
CA HIS A 191 13.68 8.76 -19.58
C HIS A 191 14.36 7.65 -18.76
N ALA A 192 14.66 6.50 -19.39
CA ALA A 192 15.30 5.36 -18.73
C ALA A 192 16.71 5.70 -18.19
N SER A 193 17.45 6.58 -18.86
CA SER A 193 18.78 7.03 -18.44
C SER A 193 18.77 7.87 -17.15
N GLY A 194 17.60 8.41 -16.75
CA GLY A 194 17.43 9.17 -15.51
C GLY A 194 16.97 8.35 -14.31
N LEU A 195 16.70 7.05 -14.49
CA LEU A 195 16.19 6.18 -13.43
C LEU A 195 17.32 5.66 -12.53
N ASN A 196 17.06 5.54 -11.24
CA ASN A 196 18.01 4.91 -10.31
C ASN A 196 18.14 3.40 -10.63
N PRO A 197 19.35 2.87 -10.89
CA PRO A 197 19.54 1.45 -11.14
C PRO A 197 19.14 0.59 -9.93
N THR A 198 19.38 1.07 -8.71
CA THR A 198 18.97 0.39 -7.48
C THR A 198 17.50 0.64 -7.20
N LEU A 199 16.70 -0.42 -7.22
CA LEU A 199 15.26 -0.37 -7.01
C LEU A 199 14.88 -0.68 -5.56
N ILE A 200 14.19 0.26 -4.92
CA ILE A 200 13.52 0.09 -3.63
C ILE A 200 12.03 0.27 -3.87
N ILE A 201 11.22 -0.66 -3.35
CA ILE A 201 9.77 -0.51 -3.29
C ILE A 201 9.45 -0.01 -1.88
N GLY A 202 9.08 1.27 -1.78
CA GLY A 202 8.75 1.89 -0.50
C GLY A 202 7.45 1.37 0.07
N ASN A 203 7.30 1.47 1.39
CA ASN A 203 6.03 1.23 2.06
C ASN A 203 5.30 2.57 2.25
N VAL A 204 3.98 2.56 2.07
CA VAL A 204 3.13 3.71 2.38
C VAL A 204 2.00 3.36 3.33
N ASP A 205 1.66 4.32 4.18
CA ASP A 205 0.52 4.29 5.08
C ASP A 205 -0.59 5.20 4.54
N THR A 206 -1.77 4.63 4.31
CA THR A 206 -2.90 5.34 3.70
C THR A 206 -4.02 5.53 4.72
N ARG A 207 -4.42 6.78 4.93
CA ARG A 207 -5.35 7.17 5.99
C ARG A 207 -6.38 8.19 5.51
N SER A 208 -7.41 8.43 6.31
CA SER A 208 -8.33 9.56 6.12
C SER A 208 -7.57 10.89 6.15
N GLY A 209 -7.85 11.76 5.17
CA GLY A 209 -7.24 13.08 5.10
C GLY A 209 -7.75 14.06 6.16
N ALA A 210 -8.84 13.73 6.84
CA ALA A 210 -9.41 14.52 7.92
C ALA A 210 -9.00 13.97 9.31
N SER A 211 -9.22 12.68 9.55
CA SER A 211 -9.05 12.08 10.89
C SER A 211 -7.75 11.33 11.10
N PHE A 212 -6.99 11.03 10.05
CA PHE A 212 -5.87 10.08 10.08
C PHE A 212 -6.26 8.68 10.62
N ALA A 213 -7.55 8.33 10.57
CA ALA A 213 -7.98 6.96 10.80
C ALA A 213 -7.58 6.08 9.60
N PRO A 214 -7.23 4.79 9.82
CA PRO A 214 -6.82 3.87 8.76
C PRO A 214 -8.03 3.31 7.99
N VAL A 215 -9.02 4.15 7.70
CA VAL A 215 -10.23 3.80 6.97
C VAL A 215 -10.67 4.96 6.09
N LEU A 216 -11.12 4.63 4.88
CA LEU A 216 -11.54 5.55 3.84
C LEU A 216 -12.91 5.16 3.30
N ALA A 217 -13.55 6.07 2.58
CA ALA A 217 -14.76 5.79 1.81
C ALA A 217 -14.59 6.23 0.34
N PRO A 218 -15.35 5.68 -0.60
CA PRO A 218 -15.39 6.20 -1.96
C PRO A 218 -15.66 7.70 -1.96
N ALA A 219 -15.03 8.45 -2.87
CA ALA A 219 -15.10 9.91 -2.93
C ALA A 219 -14.65 10.68 -1.67
N SER A 220 -14.07 10.03 -0.65
CA SER A 220 -13.49 10.74 0.50
C SER A 220 -12.09 11.26 0.20
N ILE A 221 -11.64 12.25 0.97
CA ILE A 221 -10.26 12.75 0.92
C ILE A 221 -9.37 11.81 1.73
N GLY A 222 -8.32 11.30 1.10
CA GLY A 222 -7.30 10.46 1.72
C GLY A 222 -5.93 11.13 1.75
N VAL A 223 -5.07 10.62 2.64
CA VAL A 223 -3.66 10.96 2.72
C VAL A 223 -2.81 9.71 2.63
N ILE A 224 -1.72 9.77 1.86
CA ILE A 224 -0.69 8.75 1.80
C ILE A 224 0.56 9.34 2.44
N LEU A 225 1.12 8.62 3.41
CA LEU A 225 2.33 8.96 4.14
C LEU A 225 3.42 7.96 3.77
N GLY A 226 4.63 8.46 3.54
CA GLY A 226 5.78 7.64 3.17
C GLY A 226 7.08 8.19 3.74
N ASP A 227 8.10 7.34 3.80
CA ASP A 227 9.44 7.73 4.23
C ASP A 227 10.27 8.20 3.02
N PRO A 228 10.57 9.51 2.91
CA PRO A 228 11.34 10.05 1.79
C PRO A 228 12.80 9.55 1.76
N ALA A 229 13.33 9.01 2.86
CA ALA A 229 14.67 8.43 2.89
C ALA A 229 14.74 7.06 2.21
N GLN A 230 13.61 6.35 2.11
CA GLN A 230 13.53 5.04 1.45
C GLN A 230 13.02 5.16 0.02
N SER A 231 11.86 5.81 -0.17
CA SER A 231 11.24 6.02 -1.48
C SER A 231 10.41 7.30 -1.43
N PRO A 232 10.95 8.44 -1.90
CA PRO A 232 10.22 9.70 -1.92
C PRO A 232 8.94 9.60 -2.75
N LEU A 233 7.85 10.13 -2.19
CA LEU A 233 6.53 10.15 -2.85
C LEU A 233 6.40 11.24 -3.93
N ALA A 234 7.28 12.24 -3.90
CA ALA A 234 7.43 13.25 -4.94
C ALA A 234 8.84 13.86 -4.86
N VAL A 235 9.39 14.28 -6.00
CA VAL A 235 10.65 15.07 -6.05
C VAL A 235 10.42 16.57 -5.84
N GLN A 236 9.18 17.03 -6.04
CA GLN A 236 8.78 18.43 -5.88
C GLN A 236 7.46 18.51 -5.12
N THR A 237 7.32 19.53 -4.28
CA THR A 237 6.04 19.84 -3.66
C THR A 237 5.16 20.60 -4.66
N SER A 238 3.95 20.10 -4.89
CA SER A 238 3.00 20.72 -5.81
C SER A 238 1.57 20.56 -5.28
N ARG A 239 0.71 21.51 -5.64
CA ARG A 239 -0.73 21.49 -5.36
C ARG A 239 -1.47 21.51 -6.68
N ALA A 240 -2.56 20.77 -6.75
CA ALA A 240 -3.40 20.74 -7.93
C ALA A 240 -4.16 22.06 -8.05
N GLU A 241 -4.17 22.60 -9.27
CA GLU A 241 -5.11 23.63 -9.68
C GLU A 241 -6.30 22.91 -10.34
N PRO A 242 -7.51 22.92 -9.74
CA PRO A 242 -8.67 22.30 -10.35
C PRO A 242 -8.95 22.89 -11.74
N SER A 243 -9.39 22.05 -12.69
CA SER A 243 -9.85 22.57 -13.98
C SER A 243 -11.06 23.50 -13.78
N ALA A 244 -11.44 24.26 -14.82
CA ALA A 244 -12.64 25.09 -14.80
C ALA A 244 -13.93 24.31 -14.44
N ASN A 245 -13.92 22.98 -14.63
CA ASN A 245 -15.01 22.08 -14.30
C ASN A 245 -14.84 21.38 -12.93
N GLY A 246 -13.87 21.81 -12.11
CA GLY A 246 -13.57 21.22 -10.80
C GLY A 246 -12.89 19.85 -10.86
N THR A 247 -12.39 19.43 -12.03
CA THR A 247 -11.72 18.14 -12.17
C THR A 247 -10.29 18.23 -11.67
N LEU A 248 -9.93 17.31 -10.76
CA LEU A 248 -8.57 17.16 -10.24
C LEU A 248 -7.70 16.33 -11.20
N PRO A 249 -6.39 16.62 -11.29
CA PRO A 249 -5.47 15.86 -12.13
C PRO A 249 -5.19 14.47 -11.56
N TYR A 250 -5.06 13.48 -12.44
CA TYR A 250 -4.61 12.12 -12.07
C TYR A 250 -3.08 11.98 -12.02
N MET A 251 -2.36 13.02 -12.46
CA MET A 251 -0.92 13.12 -12.39
C MET A 251 -0.52 14.54 -11.97
N LEU A 252 0.33 14.65 -10.95
CA LEU A 252 0.80 15.93 -10.41
C LEU A 252 2.30 15.85 -10.14
N ALA A 253 3.08 16.73 -10.74
CA ALA A 253 4.56 16.72 -10.66
C ALA A 253 5.18 15.33 -10.92
N GLY A 254 4.67 14.60 -11.93
CA GLY A 254 5.14 13.26 -12.29
C GLY A 254 4.60 12.10 -11.44
N VAL A 255 3.96 12.41 -10.31
CA VAL A 255 3.37 11.44 -9.37
C VAL A 255 2.01 10.97 -9.88
N SER A 256 1.71 9.68 -9.75
CA SER A 256 0.35 9.14 -9.86
C SER A 256 0.06 8.15 -8.75
N VAL A 257 -1.21 8.10 -8.32
CA VAL A 257 -1.70 7.11 -7.36
C VAL A 257 -2.69 6.18 -8.05
N THR A 258 -2.48 4.88 -7.90
CA THR A 258 -3.44 3.84 -8.26
C THR A 258 -4.05 3.29 -6.97
N PHE A 259 -5.36 3.41 -6.83
CA PHE A 259 -6.13 2.99 -5.68
C PHE A 259 -7.11 1.90 -6.11
N GLY A 260 -6.92 0.67 -5.64
CA GLY A 260 -7.78 -0.45 -5.98
C GLY A 260 -7.86 -0.74 -7.48
N GLY A 261 -6.77 -0.50 -8.21
CA GLY A 261 -6.70 -0.64 -9.68
C GLY A 261 -7.12 0.60 -10.48
N GLN A 262 -7.75 1.60 -9.85
CA GLN A 262 -8.20 2.82 -10.52
C GLN A 262 -7.25 4.00 -10.27
N ALA A 263 -7.09 4.91 -11.23
CA ALA A 263 -6.31 6.12 -11.02
C ALA A 263 -7.05 7.07 -10.06
N ALA A 264 -6.36 7.54 -9.03
CA ALA A 264 -6.90 8.46 -8.04
C ALA A 264 -6.56 9.92 -8.37
N PRO A 265 -7.53 10.85 -8.32
CA PRO A 265 -7.26 12.27 -8.47
C PRO A 265 -6.42 12.83 -7.31
N LEU A 266 -5.50 13.74 -7.62
CA LEU A 266 -4.53 14.28 -6.66
C LEU A 266 -4.87 15.73 -6.30
N LEU A 267 -4.78 16.06 -5.01
CA LEU A 267 -4.92 17.43 -4.50
C LEU A 267 -3.55 18.06 -4.23
N SER A 268 -2.61 17.29 -3.70
CA SER A 268 -1.26 17.78 -3.40
C SER A 268 -0.27 16.64 -3.30
N VAL A 269 0.99 16.90 -3.65
CA VAL A 269 2.11 15.96 -3.53
C VAL A 269 3.29 16.64 -2.85
N SER A 270 4.03 15.89 -2.03
CA SER A 270 5.34 16.24 -1.46
C SER A 270 6.14 14.95 -1.26
N ALA A 271 7.41 15.07 -0.86
CA ALA A 271 8.29 13.90 -0.68
C ALA A 271 7.79 12.88 0.35
N SER A 272 7.03 13.30 1.36
CA SER A 272 6.54 12.44 2.46
C SER A 272 5.01 12.33 2.54
N ARG A 273 4.27 13.12 1.77
CA ARG A 273 2.81 13.19 1.87
C ARG A 273 2.14 13.44 0.52
N ILE A 274 1.12 12.64 0.22
CA ILE A 274 0.19 12.89 -0.90
C ILE A 274 -1.21 13.03 -0.34
N THR A 275 -1.95 14.06 -0.77
CA THR A 275 -3.39 14.20 -0.52
C THR A 275 -4.13 13.89 -1.81
N PHE A 276 -5.09 12.97 -1.76
CA PHE A 276 -5.77 12.45 -2.93
C PHE A 276 -7.27 12.27 -2.66
N LEU A 277 -8.05 12.11 -3.73
CA LEU A 277 -9.45 11.73 -3.66
C LEU A 277 -9.58 10.23 -3.91
N VAL A 278 -10.25 9.50 -3.03
CA VAL A 278 -10.57 8.09 -3.28
C VAL A 278 -11.49 8.03 -4.51
N PRO A 279 -11.18 7.21 -5.54
CA PRO A 279 -12.03 7.11 -6.72
C PRO A 279 -13.49 6.84 -6.35
N SER A 280 -14.41 7.66 -6.85
CA SER A 280 -15.85 7.53 -6.55
C SER A 280 -16.45 6.22 -7.10
N ALA A 281 -15.86 5.69 -8.18
CA ALA A 281 -16.24 4.42 -8.78
C ALA A 281 -15.60 3.21 -8.10
N TYR A 282 -14.78 3.40 -7.06
CA TYR A 282 -14.21 2.29 -6.32
C TYR A 282 -15.32 1.58 -5.54
N VAL A 283 -15.52 0.31 -5.86
CA VAL A 283 -16.43 -0.59 -5.16
C VAL A 283 -15.64 -1.75 -4.60
N THR A 284 -15.97 -2.17 -3.39
CA THR A 284 -15.35 -3.33 -2.75
C THR A 284 -15.73 -4.60 -3.51
N ALA A 285 -14.73 -5.44 -3.79
CA ALA A 285 -14.97 -6.72 -4.46
C ALA A 285 -15.91 -7.58 -3.60
N GLY A 286 -17.10 -7.91 -4.12
CA GLY A 286 -18.09 -8.73 -3.43
C GLY A 286 -19.26 -7.99 -2.77
N GLN A 287 -19.44 -6.68 -3.01
CA GLN A 287 -20.56 -5.89 -2.45
C GLN A 287 -20.68 -5.95 -0.91
N THR A 288 -19.58 -6.18 -0.20
CA THR A 288 -19.54 -6.08 1.26
C THR A 288 -19.34 -4.61 1.67
N ASP A 289 -19.96 -4.18 2.78
CA ASP A 289 -19.87 -2.80 3.31
C ASP A 289 -18.43 -2.38 3.69
N SER A 290 -17.48 -3.31 3.65
CA SER A 290 -16.05 -3.11 3.87
C SER A 290 -15.19 -3.90 2.88
N GLY A 291 -13.98 -3.43 2.58
CA GLY A 291 -12.97 -4.13 1.78
C GLY A 291 -11.58 -3.52 1.93
N GLN A 292 -10.59 -4.11 1.26
CA GLN A 292 -9.21 -3.62 1.24
C GLN A 292 -8.81 -3.23 -0.18
N ALA A 293 -8.24 -2.03 -0.34
CA ALA A 293 -7.71 -1.53 -1.59
C ALA A 293 -6.17 -1.58 -1.58
N GLU A 294 -5.57 -2.08 -2.66
CA GLU A 294 -4.14 -1.88 -2.91
C GLU A 294 -3.89 -0.42 -3.31
N VAL A 295 -2.86 0.19 -2.73
CA VAL A 295 -2.44 1.57 -3.04
C VAL A 295 -1.04 1.52 -3.60
N ILE A 296 -0.88 2.01 -4.83
CA ILE A 296 0.41 2.09 -5.52
C ILE A 296 0.69 3.56 -5.84
N VAL A 297 1.83 4.05 -5.42
CA VAL A 297 2.36 5.36 -5.80
C VAL A 297 3.51 5.15 -6.78
N THR A 298 3.46 5.79 -7.94
CA THR A 298 4.56 5.76 -8.92
C THR A 298 4.95 7.17 -9.32
N LEU A 299 6.26 7.38 -9.45
CA LEU A 299 6.87 8.61 -9.94
C LEU A 299 7.45 8.38 -11.32
N GLN A 300 7.50 9.42 -12.15
CA GLN A 300 8.18 9.33 -13.43
C GLN A 300 9.68 9.02 -13.26
N GLU A 301 10.32 9.48 -12.18
CA GLU A 301 11.73 9.23 -11.87
C GLU A 301 12.03 7.76 -11.48
N GLY A 302 11.02 6.88 -11.49
CA GLY A 302 11.20 5.44 -11.27
C GLY A 302 11.06 5.00 -9.82
N TYR A 303 10.71 5.91 -8.90
CA TYR A 303 10.32 5.54 -7.54
C TYR A 303 8.93 4.90 -7.53
N VAL A 304 8.79 3.89 -6.68
CA VAL A 304 7.53 3.20 -6.45
C VAL A 304 7.36 2.95 -4.96
N SER A 305 6.13 3.12 -4.49
CA SER A 305 5.74 2.76 -3.14
C SER A 305 4.40 2.04 -3.14
N ARG A 306 4.21 1.15 -2.19
CA ARG A 306 3.01 0.32 -2.05
C ARG A 306 2.50 0.30 -0.62
N GLY A 307 1.18 0.25 -0.50
CA GLY A 307 0.48 -0.01 0.75
C GLY A 307 -0.90 -0.59 0.48
N THR A 308 -1.69 -0.65 1.54
CA THR A 308 -3.10 -1.04 1.48
C THR A 308 -3.92 -0.07 2.32
N ALA A 309 -5.18 0.12 1.94
CA ALA A 309 -6.13 0.92 2.69
C ALA A 309 -7.41 0.13 2.97
N SER A 310 -7.94 0.24 4.19
CA SER A 310 -9.29 -0.25 4.49
C SER A 310 -10.31 0.73 3.93
N VAL A 311 -11.32 0.21 3.25
CA VAL A 311 -12.39 1.00 2.65
C VAL A 311 -13.72 0.51 3.20
N MET A 312 -14.55 1.44 3.64
CA MET A 312 -15.94 1.20 3.99
C MET A 312 -16.86 2.00 3.08
N LYS A 313 -18.12 1.57 2.99
CA LYS A 313 -19.16 2.29 2.25
C LYS A 313 -19.40 3.71 2.77
N VAL A 314 -19.31 3.90 4.10
CA VAL A 314 -19.37 5.21 4.77
C VAL A 314 -18.26 5.24 5.81
N ALA A 315 -17.49 6.33 5.87
CA ALA A 315 -16.41 6.52 6.83
C ALA A 315 -16.30 8.02 7.17
N PRO A 316 -17.20 8.55 8.01
CA PRO A 316 -17.28 9.98 8.25
C PRO A 316 -16.05 10.43 9.03
N ALA A 317 -15.49 11.58 8.66
CA ALA A 317 -14.36 12.17 9.37
C ALA A 317 -14.50 13.70 9.43
N LEU A 318 -14.20 14.27 10.59
CA LEU A 318 -14.23 15.70 10.86
C LEU A 318 -12.85 16.31 10.58
N PHE A 319 -12.81 17.38 9.80
CA PHE A 319 -11.58 18.17 9.65
C PHE A 319 -11.34 18.99 10.92
N THR A 320 -10.07 19.12 11.31
CA THR A 320 -9.62 19.98 12.40
C THR A 320 -8.81 21.15 11.87
N VAL A 321 -8.79 22.26 12.62
CA VAL A 321 -8.12 23.51 12.21
C VAL A 321 -6.63 23.32 11.97
N ASP A 322 -5.98 22.48 12.79
CA ASP A 322 -4.57 22.14 12.67
C ASP A 322 -4.28 21.03 11.66
N GLY A 323 -5.34 20.40 11.12
CA GLY A 323 -5.24 19.29 10.19
C GLY A 323 -4.59 18.04 10.77
N THR A 324 -4.69 17.80 12.09
CA THR A 324 -4.17 16.59 12.77
C THR A 324 -5.24 15.52 12.96
N GLY A 325 -6.52 15.86 12.81
CA GLY A 325 -7.64 14.98 13.11
C GLY A 325 -8.05 14.96 14.59
N ALA A 326 -7.38 15.76 15.43
CA ALA A 326 -7.73 15.97 16.83
C ALA A 326 -7.81 17.48 17.16
N GLY A 327 -8.44 17.82 18.28
CA GLY A 327 -8.59 19.21 18.70
C GLY A 327 -9.70 19.94 17.94
N ALA A 328 -9.53 21.25 17.74
CA ALA A 328 -10.62 22.13 17.28
C ALA A 328 -11.12 21.72 15.89
N ALA A 329 -12.42 21.45 15.78
CA ALA A 329 -13.10 21.20 14.52
C ALA A 329 -12.98 22.42 13.61
N LEU A 330 -12.82 22.18 12.31
CA LEU A 330 -12.99 23.21 11.30
C LEU A 330 -14.49 23.52 11.21
N ALA A 331 -14.92 24.49 12.00
CA ALA A 331 -16.31 24.90 12.13
C ALA A 331 -16.45 26.42 12.02
N LEU A 332 -17.53 26.87 11.38
CA LEU A 332 -17.86 28.28 11.19
C LEU A 332 -19.29 28.54 11.67
N ASN A 333 -19.54 29.72 12.24
CA ASN A 333 -20.92 30.19 12.42
C ASN A 333 -21.53 30.43 11.03
N ALA A 334 -22.66 29.80 10.72
CA ALA A 334 -23.27 29.84 9.40
C ALA A 334 -23.73 31.24 8.98
N THR A 335 -23.98 32.14 9.93
CA THR A 335 -24.41 33.52 9.65
C THR A 335 -23.24 34.46 9.44
N SER A 336 -22.23 34.44 10.31
CA SER A 336 -21.07 35.34 10.22
C SER A 336 -19.92 34.78 9.39
N LEU A 337 -19.93 33.48 9.07
CA LEU A 337 -18.86 32.75 8.41
C LEU A 337 -17.51 32.84 9.14
N THR A 338 -17.55 32.98 10.47
CA THR A 338 -16.35 33.11 11.31
C THR A 338 -16.16 31.87 12.19
N PRO A 339 -14.92 31.39 12.37
CA PRO A 339 -14.59 30.38 13.38
C PRO A 339 -14.54 31.00 14.78
N GLY A 340 -14.37 30.17 15.81
CA GLY A 340 -14.04 30.63 17.16
C GLY A 340 -14.93 30.03 18.25
N THR A 341 -15.23 30.84 19.26
CA THR A 341 -16.16 30.45 20.34
C THR A 341 -17.58 30.87 19.97
N PHE A 342 -18.50 29.93 20.03
CA PHE A 342 -19.88 30.10 19.59
C PHE A 342 -20.81 30.33 20.77
N ASN A 343 -21.72 31.29 20.67
CA ASN A 343 -22.90 31.32 21.54
C ASN A 343 -23.90 30.27 21.02
N VAL A 344 -24.85 29.86 21.86
CA VAL A 344 -25.99 29.03 21.41
C VAL A 344 -27.02 29.83 20.59
N THR A 345 -26.96 31.17 20.63
CA THR A 345 -27.78 32.07 19.82
C THR A 345 -26.92 33.04 18.98
N THR A 346 -27.39 33.34 17.77
CA THR A 346 -26.81 34.36 16.88
C THR A 346 -27.92 35.35 16.53
N GLU A 347 -27.84 36.59 17.02
CA GLU A 347 -28.89 37.60 16.79
C GLU A 347 -29.11 37.92 15.31
N GLN A 348 -28.02 37.92 14.54
CA GLN A 348 -28.02 38.14 13.10
C GLN A 348 -28.65 36.98 12.31
N ASN A 349 -28.88 35.81 12.93
CA ASN A 349 -29.55 34.71 12.27
C ASN A 349 -31.00 35.12 11.97
N LEU A 350 -31.42 34.96 10.72
CA LEU A 350 -32.75 35.35 10.26
C LEU A 350 -33.85 34.34 10.62
N SER A 351 -33.48 33.14 11.10
CA SER A 351 -34.42 32.18 11.66
C SER A 351 -35.15 32.74 12.89
N THR A 352 -36.41 32.35 13.07
CA THR A 352 -37.25 32.75 14.21
C THR A 352 -36.72 32.25 15.55
N ASP A 353 -36.04 31.10 15.59
CA ASP A 353 -35.49 30.51 16.82
C ASP A 353 -34.16 31.14 17.26
N LYS A 354 -33.52 31.97 16.42
CA LYS A 354 -32.21 32.62 16.66
C LYS A 354 -31.06 31.69 17.06
N ARG A 355 -31.24 30.36 17.07
CA ARG A 355 -30.22 29.39 17.47
C ARG A 355 -29.03 29.45 16.50
N THR A 356 -27.83 29.30 17.01
CA THR A 356 -26.63 29.31 16.17
C THR A 356 -26.57 28.06 15.31
N ARG A 357 -26.45 28.25 13.99
CA ARG A 357 -26.10 27.17 13.05
C ARG A 357 -24.59 27.16 12.88
N LEU A 358 -23.99 25.99 12.92
CA LEU A 358 -22.59 25.79 12.57
C LEU A 358 -22.49 25.06 11.24
N ILE A 359 -21.58 25.52 10.40
CA ILE A 359 -21.05 24.80 9.24
C ILE A 359 -19.83 24.04 9.74
N VAL A 360 -19.84 22.71 9.61
CA VAL A 360 -18.74 21.82 9.99
C VAL A 360 -18.28 21.07 8.73
N TYR A 361 -16.96 20.98 8.54
CA TYR A 361 -16.38 20.35 7.37
C TYR A 361 -16.04 18.88 7.61
N THR A 362 -16.45 18.03 6.69
CA THR A 362 -16.33 16.58 6.80
C THR A 362 -15.85 15.93 5.49
N THR A 363 -15.54 14.64 5.53
CA THR A 363 -15.32 13.81 4.35
C THR A 363 -15.77 12.37 4.61
N GLY A 364 -16.13 11.62 3.56
CA GLY A 364 -16.51 10.21 3.63
C GLY A 364 -17.91 9.95 4.20
N LEU A 365 -18.77 10.96 4.26
CA LEU A 365 -20.12 10.88 4.81
C LEU A 365 -21.16 10.47 3.77
N SER A 366 -21.11 10.99 2.54
CA SER A 366 -22.22 10.90 1.58
C SER A 366 -22.18 9.72 0.62
N SER A 367 -21.01 9.15 0.33
CA SER A 367 -20.84 8.15 -0.76
C SER A 367 -21.57 6.83 -0.56
N GLY A 368 -22.05 6.56 0.65
CA GLY A 368 -22.81 5.36 0.99
C GLY A 368 -24.01 5.59 1.91
N ALA A 369 -24.28 6.83 2.28
CA ALA A 369 -25.43 7.18 3.12
C ALA A 369 -26.74 7.05 2.31
N ALA A 370 -27.82 6.66 2.99
CA ALA A 370 -29.12 6.58 2.34
C ALA A 370 -29.72 8.00 2.21
N ASN A 371 -30.10 8.39 0.99
CA ASN A 371 -30.97 9.54 0.78
C ASN A 371 -32.42 9.02 0.66
N SER A 372 -33.10 8.92 1.80
CA SER A 372 -34.47 8.41 1.87
C SER A 372 -35.52 9.51 1.79
N GLN A 373 -35.12 10.77 1.94
CA GLN A 373 -36.01 11.93 1.95
C GLN A 373 -35.59 12.99 0.92
N THR A 374 -35.78 12.72 -0.36
CA THR A 374 -35.40 13.67 -1.45
C THR A 374 -36.10 15.03 -1.41
N THR A 375 -37.15 15.19 -0.60
CA THR A 375 -37.82 16.49 -0.39
C THR A 375 -36.98 17.49 0.40
N ASN A 376 -35.93 17.04 1.08
CA ASN A 376 -34.99 17.88 1.80
C ASN A 376 -33.77 18.32 0.95
N ASP A 377 -33.67 17.79 -0.28
CA ASP A 377 -32.56 18.05 -1.17
C ASP A 377 -32.58 19.51 -1.65
N VAL A 378 -31.38 20.05 -1.89
CA VAL A 378 -31.22 21.46 -2.24
C VAL A 378 -31.26 21.61 -3.77
N SER A 379 -32.31 22.26 -4.27
CA SER A 379 -32.41 22.64 -5.68
C SER A 379 -31.51 23.85 -5.99
N THR A 380 -30.57 23.69 -6.91
CA THR A 380 -29.69 24.77 -7.39
C THR A 380 -29.86 24.97 -8.90
N LYS A 381 -29.33 26.07 -9.44
CA LYS A 381 -29.26 26.27 -10.89
C LYS A 381 -28.44 25.20 -11.62
N GLY A 382 -27.53 24.52 -10.92
CA GLY A 382 -26.66 23.48 -11.46
C GLY A 382 -27.17 22.05 -11.23
N GLY A 383 -28.38 21.88 -10.69
CA GLY A 383 -28.97 20.59 -10.37
C GLY A 383 -29.35 20.45 -8.90
N VAL A 384 -29.64 19.22 -8.48
CA VAL A 384 -30.06 18.89 -7.11
C VAL A 384 -28.84 18.41 -6.31
N ILE A 385 -28.61 19.01 -5.15
CA ILE A 385 -27.62 18.55 -4.18
C ILE A 385 -28.35 17.70 -3.14
N ALA A 386 -27.97 16.42 -3.06
CA ALA A 386 -28.53 15.49 -2.09
C ALA A 386 -28.20 15.93 -0.65
N ASN A 387 -29.20 15.91 0.21
CA ASN A 387 -29.08 16.24 1.62
C ASN A 387 -29.33 14.99 2.47
N PHE A 388 -28.26 14.37 2.95
CA PHE A 388 -28.27 13.12 3.69
C PHE A 388 -28.57 13.28 5.18
N ARG A 389 -29.15 14.41 5.62
CA ARG A 389 -29.34 14.71 7.05
C ARG A 389 -30.10 13.62 7.82
N GLU A 390 -31.00 12.89 7.16
CA GLU A 390 -31.79 11.83 7.76
C GLU A 390 -30.97 10.56 8.07
N SER A 391 -29.78 10.44 7.47
CA SER A 391 -28.84 9.34 7.69
C SER A 391 -27.67 9.73 8.61
N VAL A 392 -27.69 10.93 9.18
CA VAL A 392 -26.60 11.49 9.96
C VAL A 392 -27.08 11.89 11.35
N ALA A 393 -26.36 11.45 12.38
CA ALA A 393 -26.52 11.92 13.74
C ALA A 393 -25.24 12.63 14.20
N VAL A 394 -25.39 13.62 15.08
CA VAL A 394 -24.27 14.37 15.64
C VAL A 394 -24.39 14.41 17.14
N GLU A 395 -23.41 13.78 17.80
CA GLU A 395 -23.29 13.80 19.25
C GLU A 395 -22.38 14.95 19.69
N ALA A 396 -22.85 15.72 20.65
CA ALA A 396 -22.10 16.72 21.40
C ALA A 396 -21.87 16.22 22.82
N ARG A 397 -20.63 15.92 23.17
CA ARG A 397 -20.24 15.48 24.52
C ARG A 397 -19.58 16.61 25.28
N THR A 398 -20.13 16.97 26.43
CA THR A 398 -19.57 17.97 27.33
C THR A 398 -18.49 17.35 28.23
N ARG A 399 -17.64 18.19 28.84
CA ARG A 399 -16.51 17.74 29.68
C ARG A 399 -16.94 16.91 30.90
N ASP A 400 -18.16 17.10 31.38
CA ASP A 400 -18.77 16.32 32.47
C ASP A 400 -19.39 14.98 32.01
N GLY A 401 -19.24 14.64 30.72
CA GLY A 401 -19.63 13.34 30.16
C GLY A 401 -21.07 13.26 29.65
N ARG A 402 -21.87 14.33 29.75
CA ARG A 402 -23.22 14.35 29.15
C ARG A 402 -23.11 14.36 27.63
N VAL A 403 -24.01 13.62 26.97
CA VAL A 403 -24.07 13.53 25.52
C VAL A 403 -25.43 14.05 25.05
N TYR A 404 -25.39 15.01 24.14
CA TYR A 404 -26.56 15.60 23.50
C TYR A 404 -26.57 15.28 22.02
N GLN A 405 -27.75 15.10 21.44
CA GLN A 405 -27.93 15.00 19.99
C GLN A 405 -28.18 16.40 19.42
N LEU A 406 -27.38 16.81 18.43
CA LEU A 406 -27.56 18.08 17.75
C LEU A 406 -28.44 17.89 16.51
N PRO A 407 -29.46 18.75 16.29
CA PRO A 407 -30.22 18.73 15.05
C PRO A 407 -29.32 18.98 13.84
N VAL A 408 -29.50 18.17 12.80
CA VAL A 408 -28.80 18.30 11.51
C VAL A 408 -29.76 18.89 10.48
N GLU A 409 -29.41 20.03 9.88
CA GLU A 409 -30.22 20.68 8.84
C GLU A 409 -29.75 20.30 7.43
N PHE A 410 -28.46 20.03 7.27
CA PHE A 410 -27.84 19.64 6.01
C PHE A 410 -26.64 18.72 6.22
N ALA A 411 -26.49 17.69 5.39
CA ALA A 411 -25.27 16.91 5.30
C ALA A 411 -25.05 16.47 3.85
N GLY A 412 -23.93 16.84 3.22
CA GLY A 412 -23.69 16.47 1.83
C GLY A 412 -22.49 17.17 1.20
N ALA A 413 -22.30 16.96 -0.11
CA ALA A 413 -21.20 17.55 -0.85
C ALA A 413 -21.26 19.10 -0.83
N MET A 414 -20.11 19.74 -0.68
CA MET A 414 -20.02 21.20 -0.70
C MET A 414 -19.44 21.73 -2.01
N GLY A 415 -20.29 22.43 -2.78
CA GLY A 415 -19.85 23.23 -3.92
C GLY A 415 -19.03 22.42 -4.94
N SER A 416 -17.88 22.96 -5.34
CA SER A 416 -16.99 22.37 -6.37
C SER A 416 -15.76 21.65 -5.81
N VAL A 417 -15.60 21.57 -4.49
CA VAL A 417 -14.41 20.95 -3.88
C VAL A 417 -14.64 19.45 -3.72
N ALA A 418 -14.06 18.65 -4.60
CA ALA A 418 -14.25 17.20 -4.61
C ALA A 418 -13.82 16.55 -3.29
N GLY A 419 -14.70 15.73 -2.72
CA GLY A 419 -14.50 14.99 -1.47
C GLY A 419 -14.61 15.80 -0.18
N LEU A 420 -14.79 17.12 -0.27
CA LEU A 420 -15.13 17.96 0.86
C LEU A 420 -16.65 18.04 1.02
N GLU A 421 -17.12 17.77 2.23
CA GLU A 421 -18.52 17.73 2.56
C GLU A 421 -18.83 18.74 3.67
N GLN A 422 -20.04 19.27 3.63
CA GLN A 422 -20.55 20.24 4.60
C GLN A 422 -21.64 19.59 5.45
N LEU A 423 -21.56 19.86 6.75
CA LEU A 423 -22.53 19.45 7.76
C LEU A 423 -23.03 20.70 8.48
N ASN A 424 -24.35 20.95 8.43
CA ASN A 424 -24.98 22.04 9.16
C ASN A 424 -25.69 21.50 10.40
N ILE A 425 -25.22 21.94 11.57
CA ILE A 425 -25.79 21.57 12.88
C ILE A 425 -26.35 22.79 13.59
N ILE A 426 -27.36 22.57 14.44
CA ILE A 426 -27.93 23.62 15.29
C ILE A 426 -27.45 23.42 16.73
N LEU A 427 -26.88 24.47 17.33
CA LEU A 427 -26.57 24.46 18.76
C LEU A 427 -27.86 24.50 19.59
N ILE A 428 -27.91 23.68 20.63
CA ILE A 428 -29.04 23.59 21.54
C ILE A 428 -28.78 24.42 22.81
N PRO A 429 -29.82 24.99 23.45
CA PRO A 429 -29.67 25.84 24.64
C PRO A 429 -28.90 25.19 25.80
N GLU A 430 -28.98 23.86 25.93
CA GLU A 430 -28.34 23.06 26.97
C GLU A 430 -26.80 23.11 26.91
N LEU A 431 -26.24 23.52 25.77
CA LEU A 431 -24.79 23.71 25.61
C LEU A 431 -24.31 25.11 26.01
N SER A 432 -25.21 26.00 26.43
CA SER A 432 -24.85 27.35 26.88
C SER A 432 -23.84 27.28 28.04
N GLY A 433 -22.72 27.99 27.91
CA GLY A 433 -21.63 27.95 28.89
C GLY A 433 -20.91 26.60 29.05
N ALA A 434 -21.13 25.63 28.15
CA ALA A 434 -20.52 24.29 28.28
C ALA A 434 -18.98 24.28 28.09
N GLY A 435 -18.41 25.36 27.54
CA GLY A 435 -16.99 25.44 27.26
C GLY A 435 -16.62 24.54 26.08
N THR A 436 -15.62 23.68 26.27
CA THR A 436 -15.20 22.73 25.23
C THR A 436 -16.19 21.56 25.12
N VAL A 437 -16.69 21.33 23.91
CA VAL A 437 -17.62 20.26 23.57
C VAL A 437 -17.00 19.40 22.47
N ASP A 438 -16.96 18.09 22.70
CA ASP A 438 -16.53 17.09 21.74
C ASP A 438 -17.67 16.79 20.76
N LEU A 439 -17.43 16.97 19.46
CA LEU A 439 -18.35 16.59 18.40
C LEU A 439 -17.95 15.25 17.79
N THR A 440 -18.93 14.37 17.61
CA THR A 440 -18.78 13.13 16.84
C THR A 440 -19.93 13.01 15.86
N VAL A 441 -19.60 12.72 14.60
CA VAL A 441 -20.57 12.46 13.53
C VAL A 441 -20.75 10.96 13.38
N ILE A 442 -21.99 10.53 13.22
CA ILE A 442 -22.37 9.13 13.07
C ILE A 442 -23.18 8.99 11.78
N ALA A 443 -22.71 8.15 10.87
CA ALA A 443 -23.38 7.87 9.60
C ALA A 443 -23.09 6.42 9.18
N GLY A 444 -24.10 5.71 8.68
CA GLY A 444 -23.93 4.33 8.22
C GLY A 444 -23.39 3.36 9.28
N GLY A 445 -23.71 3.60 10.57
CA GLY A 445 -23.18 2.83 11.71
C GLY A 445 -21.72 3.14 12.08
N GLN A 446 -21.06 4.05 11.36
CA GLN A 446 -19.67 4.44 11.58
C GLN A 446 -19.59 5.77 12.31
N ARG A 447 -18.56 5.92 13.15
CA ARG A 447 -18.31 7.13 13.95
C ARG A 447 -17.07 7.84 13.43
N SER A 448 -17.12 9.17 13.39
CA SER A 448 -15.94 9.98 13.09
C SER A 448 -14.94 10.02 14.24
N ASN A 449 -13.78 10.65 14.00
CA ASN A 449 -12.97 11.21 15.07
C ASN A 449 -13.78 12.19 15.93
N SER A 450 -13.31 12.41 17.15
CA SER A 450 -13.82 13.46 18.05
C SER A 450 -13.07 14.76 17.77
N ALA A 451 -13.78 15.81 17.39
CA ALA A 451 -13.23 17.15 17.21
C ALA A 451 -13.99 18.16 18.07
N THR A 452 -13.31 19.18 18.59
CA THR A 452 -13.88 20.07 19.60
C THR A 452 -14.43 21.35 19.02
N ILE A 453 -15.50 21.86 19.63
CA ILE A 453 -15.92 23.26 19.49
C ILE A 453 -15.93 23.92 20.87
N SER A 454 -15.83 25.25 20.89
CA SER A 454 -15.98 26.04 22.12
C SER A 454 -17.34 26.72 22.11
N VAL A 455 -18.15 26.47 23.13
CA VAL A 455 -19.47 27.05 23.33
C VAL A 455 -19.47 27.89 24.61
N ARG A 456 -20.04 29.10 24.56
CA ARG A 456 -20.11 30.03 25.69
C ARG A 456 -21.53 30.50 25.98
#